data_AF-A0A614USJ6-F1
#
_entry.id   AF-A0A614USJ6-F1
#
_cell.length_a   1.000
_cell.length_b   1.000
_cell.length_c   1.000
_cell.angle_alpha   90.00
_cell.angle_beta   90.00
_cell.angle_gamma   90.00
#
_symmetry.space_group_name_H-M   'P 1'
#
loop_
_entity.id
_entity.type
_entity.pdbx_description
1 polymer ?
#
loop_
_entity_poly.entity_id
_entity_poly.type
_entity_poly.pdbx_seq_one_letter_code
_entity_poly.pdbx_strand_id
1 'polypeptide(L)'
;LRTEQTLSDQAYERLKKDFEERHTGLGNAHRPMILEMGLDWKSMALNAEDSQFLETRKFQLEEICRLFRVPLHMVQNTDRATFNNIEELGLGFINYSLVPYLTRIEQRINTGLVRKSKQGVYYAKFNAGALLRGDMKSRFEAYATGINWGIYSPNDCRDLEDMNPRPGGDVYLTPMNMTTKPSDGSKAGKQKDNANADETTS
;
A
#
# COMPACT_ATOMS: atom_id res chain seq x y z
N LEU A 1 -34.98 36.60 -9.00
CA LEU A 1 -35.68 37.28 -10.12
C LEU A 1 -34.93 38.56 -10.45
N ARG A 2 -34.75 38.87 -11.73
CA ARG A 2 -34.18 40.15 -12.21
C ARG A 2 -35.07 40.70 -13.34
N THR A 3 -35.26 42.01 -13.38
CA THR A 3 -35.90 42.74 -14.50
C THR A 3 -35.20 44.07 -14.73
N GLU A 4 -35.24 44.57 -15.97
CA GLU A 4 -34.70 45.88 -16.37
C GLU A 4 -35.77 46.99 -16.33
N GLN A 5 -37.05 46.65 -16.12
CA GLN A 5 -38.17 47.59 -16.08
C GLN A 5 -38.59 47.91 -14.62
N THR A 6 -39.02 49.15 -14.37
CA THR A 6 -39.55 49.55 -13.05
C THR A 6 -40.96 49.03 -12.86
N LEU A 7 -41.17 48.18 -11.85
CA LEU A 7 -42.51 47.74 -11.45
C LEU A 7 -43.25 48.85 -10.71
N SER A 8 -44.56 48.96 -10.92
CA SER A 8 -45.44 49.73 -10.04
C SER A 8 -45.66 48.98 -8.72
N ASP A 9 -45.93 49.73 -7.64
CA ASP A 9 -46.10 49.14 -6.31
C ASP A 9 -47.21 48.07 -6.25
N GLN A 10 -48.31 48.27 -6.99
CA GLN A 10 -49.38 47.28 -7.12
C GLN A 10 -48.94 46.00 -7.84
N ALA A 11 -48.11 46.12 -8.87
CA ALA A 11 -47.58 44.97 -9.60
C ALA A 11 -46.59 44.18 -8.73
N TYR A 12 -45.80 44.88 -7.90
CA TYR A 12 -44.85 44.27 -6.98
C TYR A 12 -45.55 43.47 -5.88
N GLU A 13 -46.57 44.03 -5.22
CA GLU A 13 -47.33 43.32 -4.18
C GLU A 13 -48.04 42.09 -4.75
N ARG A 14 -48.64 42.20 -5.94
CA ARG A 14 -49.29 41.07 -6.60
C ARG A 14 -48.31 39.95 -6.91
N LEU A 15 -47.14 40.29 -7.46
CA LEU A 15 -46.09 39.32 -7.79
C LEU A 15 -45.57 38.62 -6.53
N LYS A 16 -45.32 39.38 -5.45
CA LYS A 16 -44.85 38.83 -4.18
C LYS A 16 -45.85 37.84 -3.59
N LYS A 17 -47.14 38.20 -3.57
CA LYS A 17 -48.20 37.35 -3.04
C LYS A 17 -48.37 36.06 -3.87
N ASP A 18 -48.36 36.17 -5.20
CA ASP A 18 -48.47 34.99 -6.08
C ASP A 18 -47.26 34.05 -5.93
N PHE A 19 -46.07 34.62 -5.73
CA PHE A 19 -44.84 33.87 -5.47
C PHE A 19 -44.89 33.12 -4.12
N GLU A 20 -45.30 33.79 -3.05
CA GLU A 20 -45.42 33.18 -1.72
C GLU A 20 -46.47 32.06 -1.70
N GLU A 21 -47.63 32.27 -2.33
CA GLU A 21 -48.72 31.27 -2.35
C GLU A 21 -48.42 30.05 -3.24
N ARG A 22 -47.80 30.25 -4.41
CA ARG A 22 -47.68 29.19 -5.44
C ARG A 22 -46.34 28.50 -5.51
N HIS A 23 -45.28 29.11 -4.99
CA HIS A 23 -43.91 28.63 -5.16
C HIS A 23 -43.14 28.47 -3.85
N THR A 24 -43.74 28.79 -2.70
CA THR A 24 -43.13 28.57 -1.38
C THR A 24 -43.70 27.30 -0.72
N GLY A 25 -42.84 26.51 -0.07
CA GLY A 25 -43.20 25.29 0.67
C GLY A 25 -42.98 23.98 -0.10
N LEU A 26 -42.73 22.89 0.64
CA LEU A 26 -42.41 21.56 0.08
C LEU A 26 -43.46 21.03 -0.89
N GLY A 27 -44.75 21.32 -0.67
CA GLY A 27 -45.86 20.85 -1.51
C GLY A 27 -46.02 21.58 -2.84
N ASN A 28 -45.31 22.69 -3.03
CA ASN A 28 -45.37 23.54 -4.22
C ASN A 28 -44.10 23.43 -5.08
N ALA A 29 -43.16 22.55 -4.70
CA ALA A 29 -41.99 22.24 -5.50
C ALA A 29 -42.41 21.69 -6.89
N HIS A 30 -41.71 22.12 -7.94
CA HIS A 30 -41.94 21.76 -9.34
C HIS A 30 -43.15 22.38 -10.05
N ARG A 31 -43.86 23.34 -9.45
CA ARG A 31 -44.86 24.12 -10.19
C ARG A 31 -44.18 25.06 -11.20
N PRO A 32 -44.55 25.01 -12.50
CA PRO A 32 -44.00 25.93 -13.50
C PRO A 32 -44.32 27.38 -13.12
N MET A 33 -43.31 28.26 -13.12
CA MET A 33 -43.47 29.68 -12.82
C MET A 33 -43.69 30.45 -14.11
N ILE A 34 -44.78 31.19 -14.19
CA ILE A 34 -45.07 32.08 -15.32
C ILE A 34 -44.45 33.44 -14.99
N LEU A 35 -43.55 33.91 -15.85
CA LEU A 35 -42.84 35.18 -15.68
C LEU A 35 -43.31 36.16 -16.76
N GLU A 36 -43.93 37.26 -16.33
CA GLU A 36 -44.39 38.34 -17.21
C GLU A 36 -43.36 39.50 -17.26
N MET A 37 -43.51 40.43 -18.21
CA MET A 37 -42.73 41.69 -18.27
C MET A 37 -41.19 41.52 -18.27
N GLY A 38 -40.67 40.50 -18.96
CA GLY A 38 -39.23 40.29 -19.10
C GLY A 38 -38.53 39.87 -17.79
N LEU A 39 -39.28 39.37 -16.81
CA LEU A 39 -38.71 38.79 -15.59
C LEU A 39 -37.93 37.52 -15.92
N ASP A 40 -36.66 37.48 -15.48
CA ASP A 40 -35.82 36.30 -15.60
C ASP A 40 -35.67 35.60 -14.23
N TRP A 41 -35.89 34.28 -14.24
CA TRP A 41 -35.64 33.41 -13.09
C TRP A 41 -34.21 32.88 -13.13
N LYS A 42 -33.35 33.52 -12.34
CA LYS A 42 -32.11 32.89 -11.93
C LYS A 42 -32.40 31.87 -10.85
N SER A 43 -32.36 30.59 -11.22
CA SER A 43 -32.18 29.51 -10.26
C SER A 43 -30.91 29.81 -9.48
N MET A 44 -31.04 30.00 -8.17
CA MET A 44 -29.91 29.93 -7.26
C MET A 44 -29.45 28.47 -7.29
N ALA A 45 -28.59 28.15 -8.26
CA ALA A 45 -28.04 26.82 -8.43
C ALA A 45 -27.45 26.39 -7.09
N LEU A 46 -27.72 25.13 -6.71
CA LEU A 46 -27.22 24.50 -5.50
C LEU A 46 -25.78 24.93 -5.17
N ASN A 47 -25.72 25.74 -4.12
CA ASN A 47 -24.69 25.90 -3.12
C ASN A 47 -23.25 25.54 -3.56
N ALA A 48 -22.61 26.45 -4.31
CA ALA A 48 -21.16 26.43 -4.47
C ALA A 48 -20.41 26.33 -3.12
N GLU A 49 -21.04 26.82 -2.04
CA GLU A 49 -20.57 26.72 -0.66
C GLU A 49 -20.58 25.28 -0.13
N ASP A 50 -21.64 24.48 -0.39
CA ASP A 50 -21.66 23.06 0.04
C ASP A 50 -20.61 22.23 -0.68
N SER A 51 -20.39 22.50 -1.97
CA SER A 51 -19.32 21.85 -2.73
C SER A 51 -17.94 22.24 -2.21
N GLN A 52 -17.71 23.52 -1.89
CA GLN A 52 -16.46 23.96 -1.25
C GLN A 52 -16.28 23.38 0.17
N PHE A 53 -17.36 23.22 0.92
CA PHE A 53 -17.33 22.62 2.25
C PHE A 53 -16.92 21.15 2.21
N LEU A 54 -17.50 20.37 1.28
CA LEU A 54 -17.12 18.97 1.07
C LEU A 54 -15.65 18.83 0.63
N GLU A 55 -15.17 19.67 -0.28
CA GLU A 55 -13.76 19.68 -0.69
C GLU A 55 -12.83 20.03 0.48
N THR A 56 -13.21 20.99 1.33
CA THR A 56 -12.44 21.33 2.54
C THR A 56 -12.35 20.14 3.49
N ARG A 57 -13.44 19.38 3.67
CA ARG A 57 -13.45 18.17 4.51
C ARG A 57 -12.59 17.05 3.94
N LYS A 58 -12.59 16.86 2.61
CA LYS A 58 -11.69 15.92 1.93
C LYS A 58 -10.22 16.32 2.13
N PHE A 59 -9.90 17.61 1.96
CA PHE A 59 -8.55 18.12 2.18
C PHE A 59 -8.06 17.90 3.61
N GLN A 60 -8.90 18.14 4.62
CA GLN A 60 -8.59 17.85 6.03
C GLN A 60 -8.26 16.38 6.26
N LEU A 61 -9.03 15.47 5.65
CA LEU A 61 -8.75 14.03 5.72
C LEU A 61 -7.37 13.72 5.13
N GLU A 62 -7.01 14.35 4.01
CA GLU A 62 -5.67 14.18 3.43
C GLU A 62 -4.55 14.70 4.33
N GLU A 63 -4.73 15.85 4.98
CA GLU A 63 -3.74 16.41 5.91
C GLU A 63 -3.49 15.48 7.11
N ILE A 64 -4.55 14.92 7.69
CA ILE A 64 -4.45 13.96 8.79
C ILE A 64 -3.70 12.71 8.33
N CYS A 65 -4.05 12.17 7.14
CA CYS A 65 -3.37 11.00 6.59
C CYS A 65 -1.87 11.25 6.34
N ARG A 66 -1.49 12.45 5.85
CA ARG A 66 -0.09 12.85 5.67
C ARG A 66 0.66 12.92 6.99
N LEU A 67 0.04 13.44 8.05
CA LEU A 67 0.65 13.52 9.38
C LEU A 67 1.01 12.13 9.93
N PHE A 68 0.12 11.15 9.76
CA PHE A 68 0.32 9.78 10.21
C PHE A 68 1.02 8.88 9.19
N ARG A 69 1.37 9.41 8.00
CA ARG A 69 1.98 8.65 6.89
C ARG A 69 1.12 7.45 6.48
N VAL A 70 -0.20 7.59 6.55
CA VAL A 70 -1.17 6.57 6.13
C VAL A 70 -1.62 6.89 4.71
N PRO A 71 -1.55 5.95 3.75
CA PRO A 71 -2.07 6.17 2.41
C PRO A 71 -3.59 6.37 2.38
N LEU A 72 -4.07 7.23 1.48
CA LEU A 72 -5.49 7.57 1.34
C LEU A 72 -6.37 6.36 0.97
N HIS A 73 -5.84 5.44 0.18
CA HIS A 73 -6.57 4.23 -0.24
C HIS A 73 -6.93 3.31 0.95
N MET A 74 -6.18 3.38 2.06
CA MET A 74 -6.50 2.61 3.27
C MET A 74 -7.67 3.21 4.06
N VAL A 75 -7.98 4.49 3.85
CA VAL A 75 -9.11 5.21 4.47
C VAL A 75 -10.29 5.30 3.50
N GLN A 76 -10.33 4.43 2.48
CA GLN A 76 -11.36 4.39 1.44
C GLN A 76 -11.47 5.70 0.62
N ASN A 77 -10.46 6.56 0.67
CA ASN A 77 -10.35 7.70 -0.22
C ASN A 77 -9.50 7.30 -1.44
N THR A 78 -10.20 6.87 -2.49
CA THR A 78 -9.62 6.32 -3.71
C THR A 78 -9.61 7.32 -4.87
N ASP A 79 -9.89 8.60 -4.61
CA ASP A 79 -10.06 9.64 -5.64
C ASP A 79 -8.86 9.76 -6.61
N ARG A 80 -7.67 9.32 -6.20
CA ARG A 80 -6.43 9.34 -7.01
C ARG A 80 -5.70 8.00 -7.10
N ALA A 81 -6.24 6.92 -6.53
CA ALA A 81 -5.55 5.63 -6.49
C ALA A 81 -6.08 4.69 -7.59
N THR A 82 -5.23 4.33 -8.55
CA THR A 82 -5.51 3.26 -9.51
C THR A 82 -5.12 1.89 -8.94
N PHE A 83 -5.86 0.83 -9.29
CA PHE A 83 -5.65 -0.53 -8.75
C PHE A 83 -4.20 -1.03 -8.86
N ASN A 84 -3.52 -0.75 -9.97
CA ASN A 84 -2.12 -1.16 -10.18
C ASN A 84 -1.13 -0.48 -9.21
N ASN A 85 -1.48 0.68 -8.64
CA ASN A 85 -0.63 1.39 -7.68
C ASN A 85 -0.91 0.98 -6.23
N ILE A 86 -1.98 0.22 -5.96
CA ILE A 86 -2.39 -0.10 -4.57
C ILE A 86 -1.37 -1.02 -3.90
N GLU A 87 -0.83 -2.00 -4.62
CA GLU A 87 0.19 -2.92 -4.08
C GLU A 87 1.50 -2.18 -3.75
N GLU A 88 1.96 -1.32 -4.66
CA GLU A 88 3.16 -0.51 -4.45
C GLU A 88 2.97 0.51 -3.31
N LEU A 89 1.79 1.13 -3.21
CA LEU A 89 1.43 2.01 -2.09
C LEU A 89 1.34 1.24 -0.76
N GLY A 90 0.90 -0.02 -0.79
CA GLY A 90 0.88 -0.91 0.37
C GLY A 90 2.30 -1.22 0.88
N LEU A 91 3.23 -1.52 -0.04
CA LEU A 91 4.66 -1.68 0.29
C LEU A 91 5.26 -0.39 0.85
N GLY A 92 4.95 0.76 0.24
CA GLY A 92 5.37 2.07 0.73
C GLY A 92 4.89 2.34 2.17
N PHE A 93 3.66 1.99 2.50
CA PHE A 93 3.13 2.16 3.87
C PHE A 93 3.91 1.36 4.91
N ILE A 94 4.20 0.09 4.61
CA ILE A 94 4.96 -0.77 5.52
C ILE A 94 6.34 -0.16 5.77
N ASN A 95 7.06 0.19 4.71
CA ASN A 95 8.44 0.67 4.80
C ASN A 95 8.56 2.07 5.43
N TYR A 96 7.71 3.02 5.06
CA TYR A 96 7.86 4.42 5.47
C TYR A 96 7.04 4.82 6.70
N SER A 97 6.01 4.04 7.04
CA SER A 97 5.18 4.28 8.22
C SER A 97 5.42 3.24 9.31
N LEU A 98 5.15 1.97 9.04
CA LEU A 98 5.14 0.93 10.09
C LEU A 98 6.53 0.56 10.61
N VAL A 99 7.49 0.29 9.71
CA VAL A 99 8.85 -0.17 10.10
C VAL A 99 9.50 0.78 11.13
N PRO A 100 9.50 2.12 10.95
CA PRO A 100 10.02 3.04 11.97
C PRO A 100 9.39 2.89 13.37
N TYR A 101 8.08 2.66 13.45
CA TYR A 101 7.40 2.43 14.73
C TYR A 101 7.75 1.08 15.33
N LEU A 102 7.76 0.02 14.52
CA LEU A 102 8.13 -1.32 14.95
C LEU A 102 9.56 -1.34 15.49
N THR A 103 10.51 -0.76 14.77
CA THR A 103 11.92 -0.66 15.20
C THR A 103 12.06 0.12 16.50
N ARG A 104 11.28 1.20 16.70
CA ARG A 104 11.29 1.94 17.97
C ARG A 104 10.84 1.06 19.14
N ILE A 105 9.81 0.23 18.94
CA ILE A 105 9.30 -0.69 19.96
C ILE A 105 10.32 -1.81 20.21
N GLU A 106 10.91 -2.39 19.17
CA GLU A 106 11.98 -3.40 19.26
C GLU A 106 13.17 -2.90 20.07
N GLN A 107 13.66 -1.70 19.76
CA GLN A 107 14.75 -1.07 20.51
C GLN A 107 14.40 -0.86 21.97
N ARG A 108 13.14 -0.48 22.27
CA ARG A 108 12.69 -0.32 23.66
C ARG A 108 12.64 -1.65 24.39
N ILE A 109 12.18 -2.71 23.75
CA ILE A 109 12.18 -4.08 24.29
C ILE A 109 13.63 -4.54 24.54
N ASN A 110 14.52 -4.34 23.58
CA ASN A 110 15.93 -4.72 23.72
C ASN A 110 16.63 -3.96 24.86
N THR A 111 16.26 -2.71 25.09
CA THR A 111 16.83 -1.91 26.18
C THR A 111 16.22 -2.26 27.55
N GLY A 112 14.93 -2.57 27.59
CA GLY A 112 14.18 -2.74 28.84
C GLY A 112 14.04 -4.17 29.36
N LEU A 113 13.94 -5.16 28.47
CA LEU A 113 13.65 -6.56 28.79
C LEU A 113 14.86 -7.48 28.60
N VAL A 114 15.72 -7.19 27.62
CA VAL A 114 16.93 -7.99 27.40
C VAL A 114 18.01 -7.58 28.39
N ARG A 115 18.50 -8.55 29.16
CA ARG A 115 19.63 -8.33 30.09
C ARG A 115 20.83 -7.79 29.33
N LYS A 116 21.53 -6.79 29.89
CA LYS A 116 22.72 -6.16 29.30
C LYS A 116 23.79 -7.17 28.84
N SER A 117 24.00 -8.25 29.59
CA SER A 117 24.97 -9.32 29.26
C SER A 117 24.59 -10.19 28.05
N LYS A 118 23.34 -10.06 27.56
CA LYS A 118 22.77 -10.84 26.46
C LYS A 118 22.35 -9.95 25.28
N GLN A 119 22.51 -8.63 25.40
CA GLN A 119 22.30 -7.69 24.29
C GLN A 119 23.33 -7.98 23.19
N GLY A 120 22.87 -8.06 21.95
CA GLY A 120 23.68 -8.45 20.78
C GLY A 120 23.69 -9.95 20.47
N VAL A 121 23.31 -10.80 21.43
CA VAL A 121 23.06 -12.24 21.18
C VAL A 121 21.56 -12.49 21.02
N TYR A 122 20.75 -11.85 21.85
CA TYR A 122 19.30 -11.91 21.78
C TYR A 122 18.74 -10.53 21.48
N TYR A 123 17.80 -10.49 20.55
CA TYR A 123 17.07 -9.29 20.21
C TYR A 123 15.61 -9.64 19.91
N ALA A 124 14.71 -8.71 20.23
CA ALA A 124 13.34 -8.74 19.77
C ALA A 124 13.26 -8.05 18.41
N LYS A 125 12.59 -8.70 17.47
CA LYS A 125 12.28 -8.18 16.13
C LYS A 125 10.85 -8.58 15.77
N PHE A 126 10.08 -7.64 15.24
CA PHE A 126 8.81 -7.91 14.61
C PHE A 126 9.06 -8.51 13.24
N ASN A 127 8.32 -9.58 12.92
CA ASN A 127 8.34 -10.15 11.59
C ASN A 127 7.50 -9.28 10.64
N ALA A 128 8.10 -8.17 10.17
CA ALA A 128 7.48 -7.31 9.15
C ALA A 128 7.38 -8.02 7.79
N GLY A 129 8.19 -9.06 7.55
CA GLY A 129 8.08 -9.92 6.36
C GLY A 129 6.73 -10.64 6.26
N ALA A 130 6.04 -10.87 7.39
CA ALA A 130 4.68 -11.39 7.38
C ALA A 130 3.66 -10.44 6.74
N LEU A 131 3.90 -9.12 6.79
CA LEU A 131 3.06 -8.12 6.10
C LEU A 131 3.35 -8.08 4.60
N LEU A 132 4.60 -8.33 4.18
CA LEU A 132 4.98 -8.52 2.77
C LEU A 132 4.60 -9.90 2.22
N ARG A 133 4.11 -10.83 3.05
CA ARG A 133 3.75 -12.20 2.67
C ARG A 133 2.61 -12.27 1.63
N GLY A 134 1.95 -11.14 1.34
CA GLY A 134 0.97 -11.04 0.26
C GLY A 134 1.51 -11.47 -1.11
N ASP A 135 2.83 -11.36 -1.34
CA ASP A 135 3.49 -11.84 -2.55
C ASP A 135 4.63 -12.83 -2.23
N MET A 136 4.26 -13.99 -1.66
CA MET A 136 5.21 -15.10 -1.48
C MET A 136 5.87 -15.51 -2.81
N LYS A 137 5.17 -15.39 -3.93
CA LYS A 137 5.66 -15.82 -5.24
C LYS A 137 6.89 -15.00 -5.65
N SER A 138 6.79 -13.68 -5.75
CA SER A 138 7.94 -12.86 -6.17
C SER A 138 9.10 -12.95 -5.20
N ARG A 139 8.83 -13.14 -3.90
CA ARG A 139 9.86 -13.31 -2.87
C ARG A 139 10.63 -14.61 -3.01
N PHE A 140 9.94 -15.74 -3.18
CA PHE A 140 10.61 -17.03 -3.42
C PHE A 140 11.28 -17.08 -4.80
N GLU A 141 10.73 -16.40 -5.81
CA GLU A 141 11.38 -16.22 -7.11
C GLU A 141 12.68 -15.44 -6.96
N ALA A 142 12.70 -14.33 -6.21
CA ALA A 142 13.91 -13.57 -5.93
C ALA A 142 14.98 -14.40 -5.19
N TYR A 143 14.58 -15.20 -4.20
CA TYR A 143 15.50 -16.13 -3.54
C TYR A 143 16.03 -17.21 -4.47
N ALA A 144 15.18 -17.79 -5.33
CA ALA A 144 15.61 -18.76 -6.33
C ALA A 144 16.61 -18.13 -7.32
N THR A 145 16.38 -16.91 -7.76
CA THR A 145 17.31 -16.16 -8.60
C THR A 145 18.63 -15.90 -7.86
N GLY A 146 18.59 -15.42 -6.62
CA GLY A 146 19.78 -15.14 -5.83
C GLY A 146 20.62 -16.39 -5.52
N ILE A 147 19.98 -17.52 -5.23
CA ILE A 147 20.65 -18.80 -5.03
C ILE A 147 21.28 -19.28 -6.34
N ASN A 148 20.58 -19.20 -7.48
CA ASN A 148 21.11 -19.60 -8.78
C ASN A 148 22.35 -18.79 -9.20
N TRP A 149 22.38 -17.49 -8.89
CA TRP A 149 23.52 -16.62 -9.19
C TRP A 149 24.63 -16.68 -8.13
N GLY A 150 24.46 -17.46 -7.06
CA GLY A 150 25.45 -17.56 -5.99
C GLY A 150 25.52 -16.34 -5.07
N ILE A 151 24.49 -15.48 -5.07
CA ILE A 151 24.38 -14.30 -4.19
C ILE A 151 23.98 -14.72 -2.77
N TYR A 152 23.11 -15.72 -2.65
CA TYR A 152 22.62 -16.24 -1.38
C TYR A 152 22.84 -17.74 -1.28
N SER A 153 23.16 -18.21 -0.08
CA SER A 153 23.06 -19.62 0.29
C SER A 153 21.62 -19.94 0.76
N PRO A 154 21.19 -21.22 0.70
CA PRO A 154 19.94 -21.63 1.31
C PRO A 154 19.78 -21.24 2.79
N ASN A 155 20.87 -21.16 3.56
CA ASN A 155 20.82 -20.70 4.96
C ASN A 155 20.69 -19.17 5.06
N ASP A 156 21.27 -18.39 4.14
CA ASP A 156 21.06 -16.94 4.09
C ASP A 156 19.57 -16.62 3.86
N CYS A 157 18.92 -17.34 2.93
CA CYS A 157 17.49 -17.18 2.71
C CYS A 157 16.66 -17.60 3.93
N ARG A 158 17.10 -18.60 4.71
CA ARG A 158 16.41 -19.02 5.95
C ARG A 158 16.57 -18.01 7.06
N ASP A 159 17.73 -17.38 7.19
CA ASP A 159 17.95 -16.29 8.14
C ASP A 159 17.06 -15.08 7.80
N LEU A 160 16.93 -14.74 6.51
CA LEU A 160 15.98 -13.73 6.03
C LEU A 160 14.50 -14.07 6.30
N GLU A 161 14.18 -15.36 6.48
CA GLU A 161 12.86 -15.86 6.85
C GLU A 161 12.68 -16.03 8.37
N ASP A 162 13.67 -15.59 9.16
CA ASP A 162 13.75 -15.83 10.61
C ASP A 162 13.60 -17.34 10.97
N MET A 163 14.13 -18.23 10.12
CA MET A 163 14.14 -19.68 10.29
C MET A 163 15.53 -20.20 10.69
N ASN A 164 15.56 -21.24 11.54
CA ASN A 164 16.82 -21.87 11.92
C ASN A 164 17.58 -22.45 10.71
N PRO A 165 18.92 -22.33 10.67
CA PRO A 165 19.74 -22.88 9.60
C PRO A 165 19.63 -24.41 9.55
N ARG A 166 19.87 -24.99 8.38
CA ARG A 166 19.88 -26.44 8.16
C ARG A 166 21.30 -26.93 7.79
N PRO A 167 21.65 -28.18 8.15
CA PRO A 167 22.89 -28.79 7.70
C PRO A 167 22.99 -28.80 6.17
N GLY A 168 24.15 -28.45 5.62
CA GLY A 168 24.38 -28.37 4.17
C GLY A 168 23.70 -27.19 3.47
N GLY A 169 23.25 -26.18 4.22
CA GLY A 169 22.61 -24.97 3.68
C GLY A 169 23.57 -23.82 3.32
N ASP A 170 24.85 -23.90 3.69
CA ASP A 170 25.87 -22.87 3.44
C ASP A 170 26.61 -23.12 2.11
N VAL A 171 25.86 -23.38 1.05
CA VAL A 171 26.41 -23.68 -0.28
C VAL A 171 26.02 -22.56 -1.25
N TYR A 172 27.03 -21.95 -1.88
CA TYR A 172 26.85 -20.96 -2.94
C TYR A 172 27.00 -21.64 -4.29
N LEU A 173 25.98 -21.52 -5.14
CA LEU A 173 26.04 -22.06 -6.49
C LEU A 173 26.86 -21.13 -7.37
N THR A 174 27.74 -21.70 -8.19
CA THR A 174 28.41 -20.97 -9.28
C THR A 174 27.76 -21.39 -10.60
N PRO A 175 27.10 -20.47 -11.33
CA PRO A 175 26.51 -20.78 -12.63
C PRO A 175 27.56 -21.40 -13.57
N MET A 176 27.27 -22.58 -14.10
CA MET A 176 28.19 -23.33 -14.97
C MET A 176 28.56 -22.57 -16.27
N ASN A 177 27.77 -21.56 -16.64
CA ASN A 177 27.97 -20.69 -17.80
C ASN A 177 28.78 -19.41 -17.52
N MET A 178 29.06 -19.06 -16.26
CA MET A 178 29.87 -17.90 -15.88
C MET A 178 31.27 -18.33 -15.40
N THR A 179 32.06 -18.93 -16.29
CA THR A 179 33.48 -19.15 -16.02
C THR A 179 34.33 -17.98 -16.50
N THR A 180 35.22 -17.46 -15.65
CA THR A 180 36.27 -16.50 -16.02
C THR A 180 37.52 -17.18 -16.58
N LYS A 181 37.51 -18.52 -16.72
CA LYS A 181 38.52 -19.32 -17.43
C LYS A 181 37.84 -20.42 -18.27
N PRO A 182 37.85 -20.34 -19.61
CA PRO A 182 37.25 -21.37 -20.45
C PRO A 182 38.23 -22.54 -20.60
N SER A 183 38.38 -23.34 -19.53
CA SER A 183 38.83 -24.74 -19.51
C SER A 183 39.39 -25.10 -18.13
N ASP A 184 38.56 -25.76 -17.32
CA ASP A 184 39.04 -26.71 -16.32
C ASP A 184 38.01 -27.84 -16.20
N GLY A 185 37.74 -28.46 -17.35
CA GLY A 185 37.22 -29.81 -17.39
C GLY A 185 38.36 -30.77 -17.14
N SER A 186 38.80 -30.96 -15.88
CA SER A 186 39.69 -32.09 -15.57
C SER A 186 39.53 -32.65 -14.15
N LYS A 187 38.85 -33.81 -14.13
CA LYS A 187 39.11 -35.03 -13.33
C LYS A 187 39.40 -34.90 -11.82
N ALA A 188 38.47 -35.43 -11.02
CA ALA A 188 38.75 -36.17 -9.78
C ALA A 188 37.57 -37.13 -9.54
N GLY A 189 37.70 -38.43 -9.26
CA GLY A 189 38.80 -39.36 -9.19
C GLY A 189 38.16 -40.74 -8.91
N LYS A 190 38.40 -41.75 -9.76
CA LYS A 190 38.13 -43.14 -9.41
C LYS A 190 39.34 -43.63 -8.61
N GLN A 191 39.18 -43.81 -7.30
CA GLN A 191 40.12 -44.56 -6.49
C GLN A 191 39.41 -45.78 -5.89
N LYS A 192 40.06 -46.93 -6.09
CA LYS A 192 39.67 -48.29 -5.74
C LYS A 192 39.70 -48.50 -4.22
N ASP A 193 38.78 -49.32 -3.71
CA ASP A 193 39.01 -50.12 -2.51
C ASP A 193 39.01 -51.61 -2.89
N ASN A 194 39.99 -52.33 -2.33
CA ASN A 194 40.39 -53.70 -2.63
C ASN A 194 39.68 -54.74 -1.75
N ALA A 195 39.47 -55.93 -2.33
CA ALA A 195 39.75 -57.27 -1.78
C ALA A 195 39.14 -57.72 -0.43
N ASN A 196 38.19 -58.67 -0.46
CA ASN A 196 38.40 -60.12 -0.26
C ASN A 196 37.17 -60.84 0.32
N ALA A 197 36.67 -61.84 -0.43
CA ALA A 197 36.00 -63.09 -0.06
C ALA A 197 35.48 -63.63 -1.41
N ASP A 198 35.74 -64.85 -1.85
CA ASP A 198 35.77 -66.10 -1.11
C ASP A 198 36.50 -67.15 -1.95
N GLU A 199 37.15 -68.09 -1.26
CA GLU A 199 37.65 -69.33 -1.81
C GLU A 199 36.49 -70.19 -2.36
N THR A 200 36.86 -71.28 -3.06
CA THR A 200 36.03 -72.43 -3.46
C THR A 200 35.50 -72.37 -4.89
N THR A 201 36.21 -73.00 -5.83
CA THR A 201 35.83 -74.32 -6.38
C THR A 201 36.77 -74.68 -7.54
N SER A 202 37.56 -75.74 -7.31
CA SER A 202 38.15 -76.73 -8.21
C SER A 202 38.98 -76.31 -9.43
#